data_AF-A0A2G9NR51-F1
#
_entry.id   AF-A0A2G9NR51-F1
#
_cell.length_a   1.000
_cell.length_b   1.000
_cell.length_c   1.000
_cell.angle_alpha   90.00
_cell.angle_beta   90.00
_cell.angle_gamma   90.00
#
_symmetry.space_group_name_H-M   'P 1'
#
loop_
_entity.id
_entity.type
_entity.pdbx_description
1 polymer ?
#
loop_
_entity_poly.entity_id
_entity_poly.type
_entity_poly.pdbx_seq_one_letter_code
_entity_poly.pdbx_strand_id
1 'polypeptide(L)'
;MKFKLIFGIAIPVIIIIVLAILGSSNSGFSLDQKYIDKIAVADVYYNDQLRNSVFIGNITMQNDYFLGKRHSLPILTACLIDSQDINSPLDAGTVFYSEGDMDYSPNSLTGYMNYDMGYGNYDQIVSIDLPANSEKIVKVYLNPNYAYYQDNSQLLEYYKPYEELVIMKLDSNYYSRGCYAAQKVDFENGIHIPLIIN
;
A
#
# COMPACT_ATOMS: atom_id res chain seq x y z
N MET A 1 52.65 -23.60 -9.77
CA MET A 1 51.86 -22.56 -10.47
C MET A 1 50.35 -22.78 -10.40
N LYS A 2 49.83 -24.01 -10.50
CA LYS A 2 48.36 -24.30 -10.48
C LYS A 2 47.64 -23.84 -9.20
N PHE A 3 48.25 -24.02 -8.01
CA PHE A 3 47.65 -23.59 -6.75
C PHE A 3 47.50 -22.07 -6.61
N LYS A 4 48.44 -21.26 -7.11
CA LYS A 4 48.33 -19.79 -7.06
C LYS A 4 47.15 -19.27 -7.88
N LEU A 5 46.81 -19.95 -8.97
CA LEU A 5 45.69 -19.59 -9.85
C LEU A 5 44.34 -19.96 -9.21
N ILE A 6 44.28 -21.11 -8.53
CA ILE A 6 43.10 -21.55 -7.76
C ILE A 6 42.84 -20.61 -6.57
N PHE A 7 43.87 -20.32 -5.76
CA PHE A 7 43.71 -19.45 -4.59
C PHE A 7 43.56 -17.96 -4.96
N GLY A 8 44.18 -17.51 -6.06
CA GLY A 8 44.16 -16.11 -6.48
C GLY A 8 42.94 -15.70 -7.31
N ILE A 9 42.28 -16.64 -7.99
CA ILE A 9 41.16 -16.33 -8.90
C ILE A 9 39.92 -17.14 -8.56
N ALA A 10 40.03 -18.46 -8.40
CA ALA A 10 38.84 -19.31 -8.22
C ALA A 10 38.13 -19.03 -6.88
N ILE A 11 38.87 -18.85 -5.79
CA ILE A 11 38.27 -18.58 -4.47
C ILE A 11 37.51 -17.25 -4.43
N PRO A 12 38.08 -16.09 -4.85
CA PRO A 12 37.33 -14.83 -4.92
C PRO A 12 36.06 -14.93 -5.78
N VAL A 13 36.14 -15.61 -6.93
CA VAL A 13 34.98 -15.79 -7.81
C VAL A 13 33.89 -16.63 -7.14
N ILE A 14 34.26 -17.73 -6.47
CA ILE A 14 33.28 -18.55 -5.73
C ILE A 14 32.63 -17.73 -4.61
N ILE A 15 33.41 -16.92 -3.87
CA ILE A 15 32.86 -16.03 -2.83
C ILE A 15 31.87 -15.03 -3.41
N ILE A 16 32.19 -14.41 -4.56
CA ILE A 16 31.29 -13.48 -5.25
C ILE A 16 30.00 -14.18 -5.68
N ILE A 17 30.10 -15.38 -6.25
CA ILE A 17 28.93 -16.17 -6.68
C ILE A 17 28.05 -16.51 -5.46
N VAL A 18 28.67 -16.98 -4.36
CA VAL A 18 27.94 -17.28 -3.12
C VAL A 18 27.26 -16.03 -2.59
N LEU A 19 27.97 -14.89 -2.51
CA LEU A 19 27.38 -13.60 -2.08
C LEU A 19 26.26 -13.11 -3.00
N ALA A 20 26.35 -13.34 -4.31
CA ALA A 20 25.31 -12.96 -5.27
C ALA A 20 24.05 -13.84 -5.16
N ILE A 21 24.22 -15.15 -4.94
CA ILE A 21 23.10 -16.07 -4.68
C ILE A 21 22.45 -15.72 -3.35
N LEU A 22 23.27 -15.47 -2.34
CA LEU A 22 22.85 -15.09 -1.00
C LEU A 22 22.11 -13.74 -0.97
N GLY A 23 22.62 -12.74 -1.69
CA GLY A 23 21.98 -11.42 -1.82
C GLY A 23 20.72 -11.42 -2.68
N SER A 24 20.57 -12.35 -3.61
CA SER A 24 19.33 -12.51 -4.39
C SER A 24 18.28 -13.39 -3.70
N SER A 25 18.66 -14.10 -2.64
CA SER A 25 17.74 -14.92 -1.88
C SER A 25 16.75 -14.08 -1.05
N ASN A 26 15.52 -14.57 -0.93
CA ASN A 26 14.55 -14.07 0.05
C ASN A 26 14.76 -14.66 1.45
N SER A 27 15.83 -15.43 1.67
CA SER A 27 16.20 -15.97 2.98
C SER A 27 16.36 -14.85 4.03
N GLY A 28 15.64 -14.97 5.14
CA GLY A 28 15.69 -13.98 6.23
C GLY A 28 14.90 -12.69 5.96
N PHE A 29 14.16 -12.61 4.85
CA PHE A 29 13.22 -11.53 4.59
C PHE A 29 11.79 -12.01 4.79
N SER A 30 11.02 -11.30 5.62
CA SER A 30 9.60 -11.55 5.82
C SER A 30 8.81 -10.25 5.63
N LEU A 31 7.55 -10.39 5.20
CA LEU A 31 6.62 -9.30 5.06
C LEU A 31 5.28 -9.76 5.62
N ASP A 32 4.80 -9.04 6.63
CA ASP A 32 3.50 -9.25 7.26
C ASP A 32 2.61 -8.04 7.02
N GLN A 33 1.37 -8.27 6.62
CA GLN A 33 0.40 -7.21 6.31
C GLN A 33 -0.80 -7.35 7.23
N LYS A 34 -1.06 -6.28 7.99
CA LYS A 34 -2.19 -6.24 8.92
C LYS A 34 -3.04 -5.02 8.66
N TYR A 35 -4.21 -5.24 8.09
CA TYR A 35 -5.22 -4.20 7.84
C TYR A 35 -6.19 -4.09 9.01
N ILE A 36 -6.93 -2.98 9.05
CA ILE A 36 -8.01 -2.79 10.02
C ILE A 36 -9.16 -3.76 9.74
N ASP A 37 -9.81 -4.24 10.79
CA ASP A 37 -10.89 -5.23 10.67
C ASP A 37 -12.19 -4.64 10.09
N LYS A 38 -12.34 -3.31 10.17
CA LYS A 38 -13.51 -2.56 9.71
C LYS A 38 -13.18 -1.08 9.66
N ILE A 39 -13.91 -0.32 8.85
CA ILE A 39 -13.81 1.13 8.75
C ILE A 39 -15.21 1.73 8.91
N ALA A 40 -15.38 2.68 9.84
CA ALA A 40 -16.62 3.43 9.88
C ALA A 40 -16.58 4.52 8.81
N VAL A 41 -17.70 4.74 8.11
CA VAL A 41 -17.81 5.87 7.18
C VAL A 41 -17.52 7.18 7.93
N ALA A 42 -17.90 7.30 9.20
CA ALA A 42 -17.54 8.44 10.04
C ALA A 42 -16.02 8.66 10.22
N ASP A 43 -15.20 7.61 10.18
CA ASP A 43 -13.73 7.71 10.31
C ASP A 43 -13.09 8.36 9.07
N VAL A 44 -13.80 8.32 7.95
CA VAL A 44 -13.41 8.96 6.69
C VAL A 44 -13.58 10.49 6.78
N TYR A 45 -14.24 11.01 7.82
CA TYR A 45 -14.50 12.43 8.03
C TYR A 45 -13.95 12.96 9.35
N TYR A 46 -13.89 14.28 9.41
CA TYR A 46 -13.70 15.06 10.62
C TYR A 46 -14.40 16.41 10.45
N ASN A 47 -15.31 16.77 11.35
CA ASN A 47 -16.08 18.03 11.31
C ASN A 47 -16.70 18.34 9.93
N ASP A 48 -17.44 17.37 9.37
CA ASP A 48 -18.10 17.46 8.04
C ASP A 48 -17.15 17.65 6.84
N GLN A 49 -15.84 17.45 7.05
CA GLN A 49 -14.84 17.47 5.99
C GLN A 49 -14.22 16.09 5.80
N LEU A 50 -13.94 15.75 4.56
CA LEU A 50 -13.19 14.55 4.22
C LEU A 50 -11.79 14.61 4.82
N ARG A 51 -11.32 13.48 5.37
CA ARG A 51 -9.92 13.34 5.73
C ARG A 51 -9.09 13.07 4.48
N ASN A 52 -7.99 13.81 4.32
CA ASN A 52 -7.00 13.55 3.28
C ASN A 52 -6.13 12.29 3.55
N SER A 53 -6.31 11.67 4.71
CA SER A 53 -5.60 10.45 5.12
C SER A 53 -6.40 9.68 6.18
N VAL A 54 -6.76 8.45 5.87
CA VAL A 54 -7.42 7.52 6.79
C VAL A 54 -6.53 6.29 6.95
N PHE A 55 -6.13 5.96 8.17
CA PHE A 55 -5.28 4.79 8.42
C PHE A 55 -6.06 3.51 8.14
N ILE A 56 -5.48 2.60 7.35
CA ILE A 56 -6.13 1.33 6.97
C ILE A 56 -5.29 0.08 7.26
N GLY A 57 -4.02 0.23 7.65
CA GLY A 57 -3.20 -0.93 8.01
C GLY A 57 -1.72 -0.65 8.15
N ASN A 58 -0.97 -1.70 8.47
CA ASN A 58 0.48 -1.72 8.57
C ASN A 58 1.06 -2.83 7.70
N ILE A 59 2.24 -2.57 7.16
CA ILE A 59 3.12 -3.55 6.55
C ILE A 59 4.40 -3.60 7.38
N THR A 60 4.61 -4.72 8.06
CA THR A 60 5.84 -4.99 8.81
C THR A 60 6.79 -5.77 7.92
N MET A 61 7.99 -5.24 7.71
CA MET A 61 9.05 -5.89 6.95
C MET A 61 10.20 -6.20 7.90
N GLN A 62 10.68 -7.44 7.90
CA GLN A 62 11.84 -7.85 8.65
C GLN A 62 12.94 -8.34 7.70
N ASN A 63 14.17 -7.98 8.03
CA ASN A 63 15.38 -8.42 7.37
C ASN A 63 16.37 -8.95 8.40
N ASP A 64 16.31 -10.25 8.67
CA ASP A 64 17.26 -10.97 9.54
C ASP A 64 18.59 -11.29 8.83
N TYR A 65 18.77 -10.74 7.62
CA TYR A 65 19.96 -10.96 6.83
C TYR A 65 21.06 -9.96 7.20
N PHE A 66 22.33 -10.38 7.02
CA PHE A 66 23.49 -9.53 7.33
C PHE A 66 23.74 -8.43 6.29
N LEU A 67 23.05 -8.47 5.14
CA LEU A 67 23.07 -7.41 4.13
C LEU A 67 21.76 -6.64 4.15
N GLY A 68 21.83 -5.34 3.88
CA GLY A 68 20.65 -4.52 3.65
C GLY A 68 19.91 -4.95 2.39
N LYS A 69 18.59 -4.72 2.36
CA LYS A 69 17.71 -5.09 1.28
C LYS A 69 16.79 -3.92 0.92
N ARG A 70 16.55 -3.73 -0.38
CA ARG A 70 15.55 -2.80 -0.88
C ARG A 70 14.32 -3.57 -1.33
N HIS A 71 13.15 -3.17 -0.86
CA HIS A 71 11.88 -3.81 -1.21
C HIS A 71 10.95 -2.80 -1.86
N SER A 72 10.36 -3.17 -3.00
CA SER A 72 9.36 -2.35 -3.68
C SER A 72 7.95 -2.76 -3.23
N LEU A 73 7.21 -1.82 -2.67
CA LEU A 73 5.79 -2.01 -2.36
C LEU A 73 4.94 -1.89 -3.62
N PRO A 74 3.86 -2.69 -3.74
CA PRO A 74 2.98 -2.63 -4.90
C PRO A 74 2.19 -1.32 -4.93
N ILE A 75 1.69 -0.95 -6.10
CA ILE A 75 0.70 0.12 -6.20
C ILE A 75 -0.66 -0.47 -5.78
N LEU A 76 -1.38 0.23 -4.90
CA LEU A 76 -2.66 -0.20 -4.38
C LEU A 76 -3.77 0.77 -4.80
N THR A 77 -4.96 0.23 -5.02
CA THR A 77 -6.23 0.99 -5.18
C THR A 77 -7.22 0.50 -4.14
N ALA A 78 -8.18 1.36 -3.80
CA ALA A 78 -9.30 0.98 -2.94
C ALA A 78 -10.62 1.16 -3.68
N CYS A 79 -11.49 0.15 -3.59
CA CYS A 79 -12.80 0.15 -4.24
C CYS A 79 -13.89 -0.13 -3.23
N LEU A 80 -15.03 0.54 -3.34
CA LEU A 80 -16.24 0.18 -2.63
C LEU A 80 -16.99 -0.85 -3.47
N ILE A 81 -17.39 -1.94 -2.84
CA ILE A 81 -18.20 -2.99 -3.46
C ILE A 81 -19.42 -3.29 -2.60
N ASP A 82 -20.46 -3.80 -3.25
CA ASP A 82 -21.56 -4.48 -2.56
C ASP A 82 -21.42 -5.98 -2.77
N SER A 83 -21.78 -6.78 -1.77
CA SER A 83 -21.65 -8.24 -1.88
C SER A 83 -22.65 -8.88 -2.84
N GLN A 84 -23.62 -8.11 -3.33
CA GLN A 84 -24.71 -8.58 -4.18
C GLN A 84 -24.45 -8.34 -5.67
N ASP A 85 -23.31 -7.74 -6.04
CA ASP A 85 -22.96 -7.29 -7.39
C ASP A 85 -24.08 -6.43 -8.05
N ILE A 86 -24.84 -5.65 -7.26
CA ILE A 86 -25.96 -4.83 -7.74
C ILE A 86 -25.46 -3.50 -8.31
N ASN A 87 -24.56 -2.85 -7.60
CA ASN A 87 -23.94 -1.58 -7.96
C ASN A 87 -22.55 -1.84 -8.52
N SER A 88 -22.18 -1.06 -9.54
CA SER A 88 -20.83 -1.10 -10.07
C SER A 88 -19.81 -0.73 -8.97
N PRO A 89 -18.65 -1.39 -8.93
CA PRO A 89 -17.55 -1.03 -8.04
C PRO A 89 -17.19 0.45 -8.21
N LEU A 90 -16.97 1.10 -7.08
CA LEU A 90 -16.72 2.52 -7.03
C LEU A 90 -15.31 2.80 -6.52
N ASP A 91 -14.63 3.77 -7.12
CA ASP A 91 -13.33 4.23 -6.63
C ASP A 91 -13.48 4.92 -5.27
N ALA A 92 -12.90 4.30 -4.24
CA ALA A 92 -12.89 4.82 -2.88
C ALA A 92 -11.78 5.85 -2.67
N GLY A 93 -10.79 5.91 -3.57
CA GLY A 93 -9.64 6.79 -3.52
C GLY A 93 -8.29 6.07 -3.59
N THR A 94 -7.24 6.83 -3.33
CA THR A 94 -5.85 6.38 -3.47
C THR A 94 -5.35 5.72 -2.21
N VAL A 95 -4.62 4.61 -2.34
CA VAL A 95 -3.90 4.02 -1.20
C VAL A 95 -2.43 4.42 -1.29
N PHE A 96 -1.87 4.89 -0.17
CA PHE A 96 -0.49 5.34 -0.08
C PHE A 96 0.20 4.87 1.20
N TYR A 97 1.52 4.99 1.23
CA TYR A 97 2.39 4.48 2.30
C TYR A 97 3.11 5.60 3.05
N SER A 98 3.38 5.41 4.34
CA SER A 98 4.26 6.30 5.10
C SER A 98 5.07 5.51 6.13
N GLU A 99 6.33 5.91 6.34
CA GLU A 99 7.15 5.41 7.45
C GLU A 99 6.83 6.12 8.78
N GLY A 100 6.02 7.19 8.75
CA GLY A 100 5.65 8.00 9.89
C GLY A 100 4.14 8.10 10.12
N ASP A 101 3.76 8.79 11.20
CA ASP A 101 2.39 9.22 11.41
C ASP A 101 2.05 10.38 10.47
N MET A 102 0.91 10.25 9.79
CA MET A 102 0.35 11.34 9.00
C MET A 102 -0.67 12.06 9.87
N ASP A 103 -0.25 13.19 10.44
CA ASP A 103 -1.12 14.03 11.27
C ASP A 103 -2.10 14.80 10.39
N TYR A 104 -3.38 14.70 10.75
CA TYR A 104 -4.48 15.43 10.15
C TYR A 104 -4.34 16.93 10.46
N SER A 105 -4.14 17.77 9.44
CA SER A 105 -4.28 19.22 9.57
C SER A 105 -5.49 19.72 8.76
N PRO A 106 -6.61 20.08 9.40
CA PRO A 106 -7.81 20.58 8.72
C PRO A 106 -7.60 21.92 8.01
N ASN A 107 -6.47 22.60 8.26
CA ASN A 107 -6.17 23.92 7.72
C ASN A 107 -5.14 23.93 6.59
N SER A 108 -4.69 22.77 6.08
CA SER A 108 -3.96 22.78 4.80
C SER A 108 -4.96 22.96 3.66
N LEU A 109 -5.44 24.21 3.50
CA LEU A 109 -6.17 24.70 2.31
C LEU A 109 -5.38 24.52 1.00
N THR A 110 -4.14 24.06 1.11
CA THR A 110 -3.42 23.44 0.01
C THR A 110 -3.78 21.97 -0.06
N GLY A 111 -4.65 21.61 -1.00
CA GLY A 111 -4.74 20.26 -1.60
C GLY A 111 -3.46 19.83 -2.32
N TYR A 112 -2.31 20.22 -1.77
CA TYR A 112 -1.02 19.66 -2.07
C TYR A 112 -0.75 18.71 -0.92
N MET A 113 -0.78 17.42 -1.24
CA MET A 113 -0.01 16.43 -0.51
C MET A 113 1.31 17.08 -0.08
N ASN A 114 1.62 17.05 1.21
CA ASN A 114 2.99 17.26 1.63
C ASN A 114 3.77 16.10 0.99
N TYR A 115 4.33 16.35 -0.20
CA TYR A 115 5.14 15.42 -0.99
C TYR A 115 6.39 14.95 -0.22
N ASP A 116 6.63 15.49 0.96
CA ASP A 116 7.77 15.15 1.84
C ASP A 116 7.50 14.03 2.85
N MET A 117 6.26 13.57 3.08
CA MET A 117 5.99 12.59 4.16
C MET A 117 5.20 11.33 3.78
N GLY A 118 4.71 11.26 2.53
CA GLY A 118 3.99 10.08 2.02
C GLY A 118 4.65 9.57 0.75
N TYR A 119 4.98 8.28 0.71
CA TYR A 119 5.38 7.59 -0.49
C TYR A 119 4.12 7.01 -1.17
N GLY A 120 3.90 7.31 -2.45
CA GLY A 120 2.79 6.75 -3.22
C GLY A 120 1.74 7.80 -3.56
N ASN A 121 2.04 8.61 -4.58
CA ASN A 121 0.97 9.04 -5.48
C ASN A 121 0.84 7.98 -6.56
N TYR A 122 -0.35 7.91 -7.16
CA TYR A 122 -0.80 6.99 -8.21
C TYR A 122 0.34 6.41 -9.12
N ASP A 123 1.38 7.16 -9.48
CA ASP A 123 2.49 6.74 -10.37
C ASP A 123 3.77 6.16 -9.74
N GLN A 124 3.88 5.98 -8.42
CA GLN A 124 5.19 5.69 -7.81
C GLN A 124 5.28 4.34 -7.09
N ILE A 125 6.11 3.46 -7.64
CA ILE A 125 6.62 2.30 -6.91
C ILE A 125 7.43 2.81 -5.72
N VAL A 126 6.91 2.57 -4.53
CA VAL A 126 7.58 2.93 -3.29
C VAL A 126 8.65 1.90 -2.99
N SER A 127 9.91 2.31 -2.96
CA SER A 127 11.00 1.46 -2.50
C SER A 127 11.35 1.79 -1.06
N ILE A 128 11.37 0.78 -0.21
CA ILE A 128 11.79 0.88 1.19
C ILE A 128 13.14 0.20 1.32
N ASP A 129 14.11 0.95 1.83
CA ASP A 129 15.41 0.41 2.22
C ASP A 129 15.32 -0.14 3.65
N LEU A 130 15.67 -1.42 3.82
CA LEU A 130 15.79 -2.14 5.08
C LEU A 130 17.27 -2.43 5.38
N PRO A 131 17.84 -1.89 6.46
CA PRO A 131 19.15 -2.28 6.95
C PRO A 131 19.28 -3.78 7.26
N ALA A 132 20.51 -4.25 7.44
CA ALA A 132 20.78 -5.60 7.93
C ALA A 132 20.26 -5.79 9.37
N ASN A 133 19.72 -6.97 9.68
CA ASN A 133 19.17 -7.33 10.99
C ASN A 133 18.19 -6.28 11.54
N SER A 134 17.23 -5.86 10.72
CA SER A 134 16.31 -4.77 11.06
C SER A 134 14.86 -5.11 10.77
N GLU A 135 13.98 -4.40 11.47
CA GLU A 135 12.53 -4.39 11.23
C GLU A 135 12.10 -2.97 10.90
N LYS A 136 11.18 -2.83 9.95
CA LYS A 136 10.55 -1.56 9.58
C LYS A 136 9.04 -1.73 9.49
N ILE A 137 8.29 -0.76 10.00
CA ILE A 137 6.84 -0.71 9.88
C ILE A 137 6.48 0.43 8.95
N VAL A 138 5.72 0.11 7.90
CA VAL A 138 5.16 1.09 6.97
C VAL A 138 3.66 1.13 7.16
N LYS A 139 3.12 2.31 7.43
CA LYS A 139 1.70 2.55 7.60
C LYS A 139 1.05 2.72 6.22
N VAL A 140 -0.15 2.17 6.08
CA VAL A 140 -0.97 2.24 4.88
C VAL A 140 -2.15 3.16 5.15
N TYR A 141 -2.37 4.12 4.26
CA TYR A 141 -3.45 5.10 4.36
C TYR A 141 -4.29 5.14 3.09
N LEU A 142 -5.57 5.42 3.24
CA LEU A 142 -6.50 5.80 2.19
C LEU A 142 -6.57 7.32 2.12
N ASN A 143 -6.32 7.91 0.95
CA ASN A 143 -6.77 9.24 0.60
C ASN A 143 -8.10 9.10 -0.16
N PRO A 144 -9.24 9.31 0.51
CA PRO A 144 -10.54 9.11 -0.11
C PRO A 144 -10.77 10.11 -1.24
N ASN A 145 -11.40 9.67 -2.34
CA ASN A 145 -11.64 10.54 -3.50
C ASN A 145 -13.10 11.04 -3.56
N TYR A 146 -13.25 12.33 -3.85
CA TYR A 146 -14.52 12.96 -4.24
C TYR A 146 -14.43 13.35 -5.70
N ALA A 147 -15.09 12.58 -6.57
CA ALA A 147 -15.26 13.07 -7.93
C ALA A 147 -16.31 14.21 -8.00
N TYR A 148 -17.33 14.28 -7.12
CA TYR A 148 -18.51 15.13 -7.42
C TYR A 148 -19.34 15.81 -6.30
N TYR A 149 -19.06 15.69 -4.98
CA TYR A 149 -20.00 16.19 -3.95
C TYR A 149 -19.41 17.18 -2.93
N GLN A 150 -20.22 18.16 -2.50
CA GLN A 150 -19.80 19.25 -1.59
C GLN A 150 -20.32 19.12 -0.15
N ASP A 151 -21.17 18.14 0.16
CA ASP A 151 -21.78 17.98 1.49
C ASP A 151 -21.72 16.51 1.98
N ASN A 152 -21.54 16.34 3.30
CA ASN A 152 -21.43 15.07 4.03
C ASN A 152 -22.70 14.21 3.86
N SER A 153 -23.88 14.85 3.84
CA SER A 153 -25.17 14.19 3.70
C SER A 153 -25.30 13.40 2.39
N GLN A 154 -24.81 13.94 1.28
CA GLN A 154 -24.86 13.32 -0.05
C GLN A 154 -23.82 12.20 -0.20
N LEU A 155 -22.69 12.28 0.51
CA LEU A 155 -21.67 11.25 0.45
C LEU A 155 -22.04 10.02 1.27
N LEU A 156 -22.70 10.18 2.43
CA LEU A 156 -23.28 9.06 3.17
C LEU A 156 -24.29 8.29 2.31
N GLU A 157 -25.16 8.99 1.57
CA GLU A 157 -26.08 8.35 0.62
C GLU A 157 -25.34 7.61 -0.51
N TYR A 158 -24.17 8.09 -0.91
CA TYR A 158 -23.35 7.46 -1.94
C TYR A 158 -22.61 6.21 -1.46
N TYR A 159 -22.18 6.18 -0.19
CA TYR A 159 -21.51 5.02 0.42
C TYR A 159 -22.51 3.98 0.92
N LYS A 160 -23.74 4.39 1.22
CA LYS A 160 -24.81 3.52 1.74
C LYS A 160 -25.08 2.22 0.96
N PRO A 161 -25.01 2.19 -0.37
CA PRO A 161 -25.23 0.98 -1.15
C PRO A 161 -24.08 -0.03 -1.04
N TYR A 162 -22.91 0.40 -0.57
CA TYR A 162 -21.71 -0.41 -0.51
C TYR A 162 -21.49 -0.96 0.90
N GLU A 163 -20.92 -2.15 0.97
CA GLU A 163 -20.78 -2.92 2.22
C GLU A 163 -19.32 -3.11 2.62
N GLU A 164 -18.40 -3.05 1.64
CA GLU A 164 -16.99 -3.33 1.87
C GLU A 164 -16.08 -2.37 1.08
N LEU A 165 -14.95 -2.04 1.69
CA LEU A 165 -13.80 -1.45 1.05
C LEU A 165 -12.82 -2.58 0.69
N VAL A 166 -12.53 -2.74 -0.59
CA VAL A 166 -11.57 -3.73 -1.09
C VAL A 166 -10.30 -3.05 -1.56
N ILE A 167 -9.18 -3.43 -0.95
CA ILE A 167 -7.84 -2.96 -1.35
C ILE A 167 -7.25 -3.98 -2.31
N MET A 168 -6.90 -3.54 -3.52
CA MET A 168 -6.35 -4.39 -4.57
C MET A 168 -5.01 -3.87 -5.06
N LYS A 169 -4.16 -4.80 -5.51
CA LYS A 169 -2.92 -4.45 -6.21
C LYS A 169 -3.27 -4.02 -7.64
N LEU A 170 -2.84 -2.83 -8.01
CA LEU A 170 -2.92 -2.39 -9.40
C LEU A 170 -1.75 -2.97 -10.17
N ASP A 171 -2.08 -3.73 -11.21
CA ASP A 171 -1.10 -4.04 -12.25
C ASP A 171 -0.95 -2.84 -13.19
N SER A 172 0.20 -2.73 -13.85
CA SER A 172 0.56 -1.58 -14.71
C SER A 172 -0.49 -1.22 -15.79
N ASN A 173 -1.30 -2.19 -16.22
CA ASN A 173 -2.37 -2.02 -17.20
C ASN A 173 -3.67 -1.42 -16.64
N TYR A 174 -3.92 -1.52 -15.33
CA TYR A 174 -5.14 -1.06 -14.67
C TYR A 174 -5.07 0.40 -14.20
N TYR A 175 -3.88 0.98 -14.25
CA TYR A 175 -3.57 2.30 -13.74
C TYR A 175 -4.53 3.41 -14.23
N SER A 176 -4.91 3.37 -15.50
CA SER A 176 -5.79 4.39 -16.11
C SER A 176 -7.29 4.14 -15.92
N ARG A 177 -7.69 3.01 -15.32
CA ARG A 177 -9.09 2.57 -15.28
C ARG A 177 -9.63 2.24 -13.88
N GLY A 178 -8.76 2.15 -12.87
CA GLY A 178 -9.15 2.00 -11.46
C GLY A 178 -10.11 0.82 -11.24
N CYS A 179 -11.09 1.02 -10.35
CA CYS A 179 -12.10 0.01 -9.99
C CYS A 179 -12.98 -0.44 -11.16
N TYR A 180 -13.15 0.40 -12.20
CA TYR A 180 -14.01 0.09 -13.35
C TYR A 180 -13.41 -0.94 -14.31
N ALA A 181 -12.10 -1.17 -14.26
CA ALA A 181 -11.45 -2.22 -15.06
C ALA A 181 -11.06 -3.45 -14.25
N ALA A 182 -11.18 -3.41 -12.92
CA ALA A 182 -10.93 -4.57 -12.09
C ALA A 182 -11.92 -5.69 -12.47
N GLN A 183 -11.38 -6.90 -12.62
CA GLN A 183 -12.16 -8.10 -12.87
C GLN A 183 -12.62 -8.69 -11.54
N LYS A 184 -13.64 -9.55 -11.58
CA LYS A 184 -14.16 -10.23 -10.37
C LYS A 184 -13.06 -10.91 -9.55
N VAL A 185 -12.10 -11.54 -10.23
CA VAL A 185 -10.94 -12.20 -9.61
C VAL A 185 -10.02 -11.23 -8.86
N ASP A 186 -9.96 -9.96 -9.26
CA ASP A 186 -9.16 -8.95 -8.58
C ASP A 186 -9.80 -8.60 -7.22
N PHE A 187 -11.13 -8.50 -7.19
CA PHE A 187 -11.88 -8.29 -5.96
C PHE A 187 -11.77 -9.49 -5.02
N GLU A 188 -11.96 -10.72 -5.53
CA GLU A 188 -11.87 -11.96 -4.73
C GLU A 188 -10.49 -12.17 -4.08
N ASN A 189 -9.42 -11.64 -4.69
CA ASN A 189 -8.05 -11.71 -4.15
C ASN A 189 -7.65 -10.45 -3.38
N GLY A 190 -8.54 -9.46 -3.27
CA GLY A 190 -8.32 -8.21 -2.55
C GLY A 190 -8.36 -8.41 -1.04
N ILE A 191 -7.97 -7.37 -0.32
CA ILE A 191 -8.18 -7.28 1.13
C ILE A 191 -9.55 -6.63 1.36
N HIS A 192 -10.48 -7.38 1.95
CA HIS A 192 -11.82 -6.90 2.26
C HIS A 192 -11.87 -6.30 3.66
N ILE A 193 -12.33 -5.05 3.73
CA ILE A 193 -12.53 -4.31 4.98
C ILE A 193 -14.01 -3.89 5.03
N PRO A 194 -14.82 -4.50 5.91
CA PRO A 194 -16.22 -4.12 6.09
C PRO A 194 -16.41 -2.64 6.40
N LEU A 195 -17.40 -2.03 5.75
CA LEU A 195 -17.85 -0.66 6.01
C LEU A 195 -18.90 -0.66 7.12
N ILE A 196 -18.79 0.29 8.04
CA ILE A 196 -19.85 0.58 9.03
C ILE A 196 -20.47 1.93 8.70
N ILE A 197 -21.73 1.91 8.31
CA ILE A 197 -22.55 3.10 8.10
C ILE A 197 -23.39 3.28 9.37
N ASN A 198 -23.04 4.25 10.22
CA ASN A 198 -23.80 4.64 11.41
C ASN A 198 -24.35 6.05 11.25
#